data_AF-A0A0P7T656-F1
#
_entry.id   AF-A0A0P7T656-F1
#
_cell.length_a   1.000
_cell.length_b   1.000
_cell.length_c   1.000
_cell.angle_alpha   90.00
_cell.angle_beta   90.00
_cell.angle_gamma   90.00
#
_symmetry.space_group_name_H-M   'P 1'
#
loop_
_entity.id
_entity.type
_entity.pdbx_description
1 polymer ?
#
loop_
_entity_poly.entity_id
_entity_poly.type
_entity_poly.pdbx_seq_one_letter_code
_entity_poly.pdbx_strand_id
1 'polypeptide(L)'
;PRRHILHNIDPVYIKAKSGSREAGLGVWDTAVQAALRVGPWKLLTGIPGCGDWVPPQTFAPPLPVRNWHGERVRWERAKSVWLFNVAADPYEREDLSRRYPHVVRRLLLRLARFNGTAVPVRYPAKDSRSDPQLRGGVWGPWYEEGEGEHRRSNLLPGRLLRKQPTKEAKKKHEFELRSR
;
A
#
# COMPACT_ATOMS: atom_id res chain seq x y z
N PRO A 1 -25.02 15.97 2.58
CA PRO A 1 -24.05 15.01 3.16
C PRO A 1 -23.56 13.97 2.13
N ARG A 2 -22.25 13.65 2.08
CA ARG A 2 -21.70 12.63 1.15
C ARG A 2 -22.16 11.21 1.55
N ARG A 3 -22.56 10.39 0.57
CA ARG A 3 -23.07 9.02 0.80
C ARG A 3 -21.98 7.96 0.94
N HIS A 4 -20.78 8.25 0.45
CA HIS A 4 -19.61 7.38 0.41
C HIS A 4 -18.34 8.22 0.44
N ILE A 5 -17.30 7.70 1.09
CA ILE A 5 -15.98 8.32 1.21
C ILE A 5 -14.96 7.24 0.89
N LEU A 6 -14.30 7.36 -0.26
CA LEU A 6 -13.11 6.56 -0.58
C LEU A 6 -11.91 7.21 0.12
N HIS A 7 -11.26 6.47 1.03
CA HIS A 7 -10.08 6.97 1.71
C HIS A 7 -8.83 6.76 0.86
N ASN A 8 -8.63 5.55 0.32
CA ASN A 8 -7.55 5.24 -0.60
C ASN A 8 -7.78 3.93 -1.39
N ILE A 9 -7.06 3.81 -2.50
CA ILE A 9 -6.75 2.57 -3.21
C ILE A 9 -5.29 2.67 -3.62
N ASP A 10 -4.42 1.88 -3.01
CA ASP A 10 -2.98 1.93 -3.27
C ASP A 10 -2.49 0.63 -3.93
N PRO A 11 -2.35 0.62 -5.27
CA PRO A 11 -1.84 -0.55 -6.00
C PRO A 11 -0.31 -0.66 -5.96
N VAL A 12 0.43 0.36 -5.51
CA VAL A 12 1.90 0.39 -5.51
C VAL A 12 2.46 -0.07 -4.16
N TYR A 13 1.69 0.06 -3.09
CA TYR A 13 2.09 -0.40 -1.77
C TYR A 13 2.31 -1.91 -1.69
N ILE A 14 2.97 -2.33 -0.61
CA ILE A 14 3.23 -3.74 -0.30
C ILE A 14 1.90 -4.49 -0.19
N LYS A 15 1.73 -5.48 -1.06
CA LYS A 15 0.56 -6.37 -1.04
C LYS A 15 0.56 -7.25 0.21
N ALA A 16 -0.62 -7.43 0.82
CA ALA A 16 -0.79 -8.37 1.92
C ALA A 16 -0.58 -9.81 1.44
N LYS A 17 0.28 -10.58 2.13
CA LYS A 17 0.60 -11.96 1.76
C LYS A 17 -0.61 -12.91 1.79
N SER A 18 -1.60 -12.60 2.62
CA SER A 18 -2.81 -13.39 2.80
C SER A 18 -4.02 -12.86 2.03
N GLY A 19 -3.85 -11.75 1.30
CA GLY A 19 -4.88 -11.24 0.42
C GLY A 19 -4.85 -11.94 -0.93
N SER A 20 -6.01 -12.07 -1.54
CA SER A 20 -6.13 -12.62 -2.89
C SER A 20 -7.43 -12.17 -3.54
N ARG A 21 -7.59 -12.49 -4.82
CA ARG A 21 -8.83 -12.20 -5.54
C ARG A 21 -9.97 -13.14 -5.14
N GLU A 22 -9.64 -14.38 -4.79
CA GLU A 22 -10.57 -15.38 -4.27
C GLU A 22 -11.13 -14.94 -2.92
N ALA A 23 -10.26 -14.44 -2.03
CA ALA A 23 -10.66 -13.88 -0.73
C ALA A 23 -11.59 -12.66 -0.89
N GLY A 24 -11.47 -11.92 -1.99
CA GLY A 24 -12.37 -10.84 -2.36
C GLY A 24 -13.57 -11.27 -3.21
N LEU A 25 -13.96 -12.55 -3.16
CA LEU A 25 -15.13 -13.10 -3.86
C LEU A 25 -15.07 -12.89 -5.38
N GLY A 26 -13.87 -12.85 -5.96
CA GLY A 26 -13.62 -12.64 -7.39
C GLY A 26 -13.76 -11.19 -7.86
N VAL A 27 -14.30 -10.29 -7.03
CA VAL A 27 -14.62 -8.91 -7.42
C VAL A 27 -13.51 -7.91 -7.10
N TRP A 28 -12.67 -8.21 -6.11
CA TRP A 28 -11.59 -7.34 -5.64
C TRP A 28 -10.36 -8.16 -5.21
N ASP A 29 -9.15 -7.66 -5.42
CA ASP A 29 -7.93 -8.25 -4.86
C ASP A 29 -7.72 -7.71 -3.43
N THR A 30 -8.01 -8.54 -2.41
CA THR A 30 -7.89 -8.11 -1.00
C THR A 30 -6.45 -7.93 -0.54
N ALA A 31 -5.47 -8.26 -1.37
CA ALA A 31 -4.07 -7.97 -1.09
C ALA A 31 -3.74 -6.47 -1.22
N VAL A 32 -4.53 -5.74 -2.02
CA VAL A 32 -4.35 -4.31 -2.26
C VAL A 32 -4.80 -3.50 -1.05
N GLN A 33 -3.96 -2.55 -0.62
CA GLN A 33 -4.31 -1.65 0.48
C GLN A 33 -5.39 -0.67 0.01
N ALA A 34 -6.56 -0.73 0.64
CA ALA A 34 -7.64 0.19 0.32
C ALA A 34 -8.57 0.38 1.51
N ALA A 35 -9.27 1.51 1.52
CA ALA A 35 -10.22 1.86 2.56
C ALA A 35 -11.42 2.63 1.99
N LEU A 36 -12.63 2.19 2.36
CA LEU A 36 -13.89 2.75 1.88
C LEU A 36 -14.89 2.86 3.02
N ARG A 37 -15.52 4.02 3.18
CA ARG A 37 -16.65 4.24 4.09
C ARG A 37 -17.95 4.47 3.31
N VAL A 38 -19.02 3.80 3.72
CA VAL A 38 -20.38 3.97 3.19
C VAL A 38 -21.37 3.97 4.35
N GLY A 39 -21.98 5.13 4.61
CA GLY A 39 -22.83 5.30 5.78
C GLY A 39 -22.08 4.95 7.07
N PRO A 40 -22.60 4.01 7.88
CA PRO A 40 -21.95 3.60 9.13
C PRO A 40 -20.83 2.58 8.92
N TRP A 41 -20.67 2.01 7.72
CA TRP A 41 -19.73 0.92 7.47
C TRP A 41 -18.41 1.43 6.93
N LYS A 42 -17.30 0.93 7.45
CA LYS A 42 -15.95 1.12 6.92
C LYS A 42 -15.32 -0.23 6.59
N LEU A 43 -14.83 -0.37 5.38
CA LEU A 43 -14.08 -1.54 4.90
C LEU A 43 -12.60 -1.17 4.79
N LEU A 44 -11.73 -2.07 5.27
CA LEU A 44 -10.29 -2.04 5.02
C LEU A 44 -9.88 -3.32 4.28
N THR A 45 -8.99 -3.20 3.28
CA THR A 45 -8.33 -4.34 2.64
C THR A 45 -6.80 -4.17 2.64
N GLY A 46 -6.07 -5.26 2.44
CA GLY A 46 -4.61 -5.25 2.34
C GLY A 46 -3.92 -5.12 3.69
N ILE A 47 -2.86 -4.33 3.76
CA ILE A 47 -2.14 -4.05 5.01
C ILE A 47 -2.63 -2.69 5.53
N PRO A 48 -3.39 -2.63 6.64
CA PRO A 48 -3.95 -1.36 7.13
C PRO A 48 -2.89 -0.43 7.74
N GLY A 49 -1.68 -0.92 7.99
CA GLY A 49 -0.59 -0.17 8.62
C GLY A 49 -0.58 -0.31 10.15
N CYS A 50 0.08 0.63 10.82
CA CYS A 50 0.10 0.69 12.28
C CYS A 50 -1.20 1.31 12.79
N GLY A 51 -2.01 0.55 13.53
CA GLY A 51 -3.26 1.02 14.13
C GLY A 51 -3.11 1.48 15.58
N ASP A 52 -1.89 1.81 16.02
CA ASP A 52 -1.65 2.24 17.39
C ASP A 52 -2.20 3.67 17.60
N TRP A 53 -2.99 3.85 18.66
CA TRP A 53 -3.42 5.18 19.09
C TRP A 53 -2.24 5.94 19.69
N VAL A 54 -1.97 7.14 19.17
CA VAL A 54 -0.93 8.03 19.70
C VAL A 54 -1.65 9.15 20.47
N PRO A 55 -1.61 9.15 21.82
CA PRO A 55 -2.27 10.20 22.58
C PRO A 55 -1.58 11.55 22.39
N PRO A 56 -2.31 12.67 22.54
CA PRO A 56 -1.69 13.99 22.57
C PRO A 56 -0.60 14.07 23.65
N GLN A 57 0.49 14.78 23.35
CA GLN A 57 1.67 14.88 24.22
C GLN A 57 1.35 15.41 25.62
N THR A 58 0.31 16.23 25.76
CA THR A 58 -0.19 16.76 27.05
C THR A 58 -0.72 15.69 28.00
N PHE A 59 -1.15 14.53 27.49
CA PHE A 59 -1.65 13.41 28.29
C PHE A 59 -0.58 12.35 28.59
N ALA A 60 0.61 12.48 28.01
CA ALA A 60 1.71 11.55 28.25
C ALA A 60 2.52 11.99 29.47
N PRO A 61 2.68 11.16 30.52
CA PRO A 61 3.65 11.44 31.56
C PRO A 61 5.06 11.51 30.94
N PRO A 62 6.02 12.25 31.52
CA PRO A 62 7.38 12.43 31.00
C PRO A 62 8.25 11.15 31.01
N LEU A 63 7.64 9.99 31.29
CA LEU A 63 8.30 8.69 31.29
C LEU A 63 8.23 8.06 29.89
N PRO A 64 9.18 7.17 29.54
CA PRO A 64 9.11 6.41 28.31
C PRO A 64 8.06 5.32 28.48
N VAL A 65 6.78 5.69 28.51
CA VAL A 65 5.67 4.76 28.34
C VAL A 65 5.71 4.29 26.89
N ARG A 66 6.59 3.31 26.67
CA ARG A 66 6.86 2.68 25.38
C ARG A 66 5.59 2.07 24.78
N ASN A 67 4.55 1.85 25.59
CA ASN A 67 3.39 1.07 25.24
C ASN A 67 2.07 1.73 25.65
N TRP A 68 1.58 2.72 24.88
CA TRP A 68 0.13 2.98 24.77
C TRP A 68 -0.60 1.86 23.98
N HIS A 69 -0.06 0.63 24.04
CA HIS A 69 -0.34 -0.50 23.15
C HIS A 69 -1.44 -1.44 23.69
N GLY A 70 -2.10 -1.07 24.78
CA GLY A 70 -3.11 -1.91 25.45
C GLY A 70 -4.41 -2.05 24.66
N GLU A 71 -4.70 -1.11 23.75
CA GLU A 71 -5.90 -1.15 22.90
C GLU A 71 -5.65 -1.81 21.54
N ARG A 72 -4.53 -2.53 21.38
CA ARG A 72 -4.30 -3.29 20.16
C ARG A 72 -5.34 -4.37 20.00
N VAL A 73 -6.22 -4.21 19.03
CA VAL A 73 -6.91 -5.36 18.48
C VAL A 73 -5.89 -6.18 17.71
N ARG A 74 -5.46 -7.29 18.33
CA ARG A 74 -4.44 -8.16 17.78
C ARG A 74 -5.05 -8.97 16.64
N TRP A 75 -4.93 -8.45 15.43
CA TRP A 75 -5.46 -9.14 14.26
C TRP A 75 -4.67 -10.42 13.95
N GLU A 76 -5.37 -11.43 13.45
CA GLU A 76 -4.74 -12.62 12.89
C GLU A 76 -3.75 -12.19 11.79
N ARG A 77 -2.50 -12.67 11.86
CA ARG A 77 -1.43 -12.33 10.90
C ARG A 77 -1.78 -12.66 9.44
N ALA A 78 -2.80 -13.48 9.22
CA ALA A 78 -3.29 -13.90 7.91
C ALA A 78 -4.54 -13.15 7.45
N LYS A 79 -4.95 -12.06 8.11
CA LYS A 79 -6.14 -11.30 7.72
C LYS A 79 -5.82 -10.19 6.72
N SER A 80 -6.69 -10.02 5.74
CA SER A 80 -6.56 -9.03 4.65
C SER A 80 -7.83 -8.22 4.42
N VAL A 81 -8.88 -8.45 5.20
CA VAL A 81 -10.17 -7.75 5.13
C VAL A 81 -10.69 -7.48 6.53
N TRP A 82 -11.14 -6.25 6.78
CA TRP A 82 -11.83 -5.85 8.01
C TRP A 82 -13.06 -5.01 7.67
N LEU A 83 -14.09 -5.15 8.49
CA LEU A 83 -15.33 -4.38 8.41
C LEU A 83 -15.67 -3.83 9.79
N PHE A 84 -15.88 -2.53 9.87
CA PHE A 84 -16.27 -1.84 11.10
C PHE A 84 -17.58 -1.10 10.92
N ASN A 85 -18.37 -1.03 11.98
CA ASN A 85 -19.49 -0.11 12.08
C ASN A 85 -19.02 1.15 12.81
N VAL A 86 -18.44 2.11 12.10
CA VAL A 86 -17.85 3.32 12.68
C VAL A 86 -18.86 4.27 13.34
N ALA A 87 -20.17 4.05 13.13
CA ALA A 87 -21.20 4.80 13.86
C ALA A 87 -21.42 4.26 15.28
N ALA A 88 -21.27 2.95 15.46
CA ALA A 88 -21.39 2.28 16.76
C ALA A 88 -20.04 2.07 17.45
N ASP A 89 -18.97 1.92 16.67
CA ASP A 89 -17.60 1.67 17.10
C ASP A 89 -16.63 2.64 16.38
N PRO A 90 -16.51 3.89 16.88
CA PRO A 90 -15.63 4.89 16.28
C PRO A 90 -14.14 4.54 16.35
N TYR A 91 -13.76 3.61 17.23
CA TYR A 91 -12.37 3.23 17.50
C TYR A 91 -11.95 1.93 16.81
N GLU A 92 -12.83 1.32 15.99
CA GLU A 92 -12.53 0.17 15.14
C GLU A 92 -11.99 -1.03 15.94
N ARG A 93 -12.61 -1.28 17.11
CA ARG A 93 -12.23 -2.31 18.07
C ARG A 93 -12.73 -3.70 17.67
N GLU A 94 -13.90 -3.79 17.05
CA GLU A 94 -14.52 -5.07 16.69
C GLU A 94 -14.60 -5.25 15.18
N ASP A 95 -13.91 -6.28 14.65
CA ASP A 95 -14.11 -6.65 13.26
C ASP A 95 -15.40 -7.46 13.07
N LEU A 96 -16.26 -6.93 12.20
CA LEU A 96 -17.56 -7.47 11.85
C LEU A 96 -17.57 -8.19 10.49
N SER A 97 -16.41 -8.38 9.84
CA SER A 97 -16.32 -8.93 8.48
C SER A 97 -16.93 -10.33 8.33
N ARG A 98 -16.70 -11.21 9.31
CA ARG A 98 -17.28 -12.56 9.35
C ARG A 98 -18.79 -12.55 9.64
N ARG A 99 -19.29 -11.56 10.40
CA ARG A 99 -20.70 -11.43 10.80
C ARG A 99 -21.57 -10.84 9.69
N TYR A 100 -21.02 -9.95 8.85
CA TYR A 100 -21.76 -9.28 7.77
C TYR A 100 -21.09 -9.47 6.39
N PRO A 101 -20.96 -10.70 5.87
CA PRO A 101 -20.29 -10.98 4.60
C PRO A 101 -20.98 -10.31 3.40
N HIS A 102 -22.30 -10.13 3.45
CA HIS A 102 -23.07 -9.42 2.44
C HIS A 102 -22.71 -7.93 2.37
N VAL A 103 -22.41 -7.29 3.51
CA VAL A 103 -21.93 -5.91 3.56
C VAL A 103 -20.53 -5.82 2.98
N VAL A 104 -19.64 -6.75 3.36
CA VAL A 104 -18.28 -6.85 2.80
C VAL A 104 -18.34 -6.93 1.28
N ARG A 105 -19.12 -7.86 0.72
CA ARG A 105 -19.27 -8.02 -0.73
C ARG A 105 -19.77 -6.74 -1.41
N ARG A 106 -20.76 -6.07 -0.82
CA ARG A 106 -21.30 -4.79 -1.34
C ARG A 106 -20.24 -3.70 -1.37
N LEU A 107 -19.40 -3.60 -0.34
CA LEU A 107 -18.33 -2.61 -0.26
C LEU A 107 -17.17 -2.94 -1.21
N LEU A 108 -16.78 -4.21 -1.33
CA LEU A 108 -15.77 -4.65 -2.30
C LEU A 108 -16.20 -4.34 -3.74
N LEU A 109 -17.47 -4.57 -4.09
CA LEU A 109 -18.02 -4.19 -5.40
C LEU A 109 -17.93 -2.69 -5.66
N ARG A 110 -18.22 -1.85 -4.65
CA ARG A 110 -18.07 -0.40 -4.78
C ARG A 110 -16.61 0.01 -4.94
N LEU A 111 -15.72 -0.65 -4.22
CA LEU A 111 -14.29 -0.40 -4.28
C LEU A 111 -13.73 -0.76 -5.67
N ALA A 112 -14.16 -1.89 -6.23
CA ALA A 112 -13.86 -2.27 -7.61
C ALA A 112 -14.37 -1.24 -8.64
N ARG A 113 -15.57 -0.68 -8.44
CA ARG A 113 -16.10 0.39 -9.31
C ARG A 113 -15.23 1.65 -9.26
N PHE A 114 -14.82 2.08 -8.06
CA PHE A 114 -13.91 3.22 -7.92
C PHE A 114 -12.56 2.97 -8.61
N ASN A 115 -12.01 1.77 -8.45
CA ASN A 115 -10.77 1.39 -9.11
C ASN A 115 -10.90 1.36 -10.64
N GLY A 116 -12.06 0.97 -11.17
CA GLY A 116 -12.33 0.99 -12.61
C GLY A 116 -12.29 2.39 -13.23
N THR A 117 -12.50 3.43 -12.44
CA THR A 117 -12.39 4.84 -12.86
C THR A 117 -11.05 5.47 -12.49
N ALA A 118 -10.15 4.73 -11.86
CA ALA A 118 -8.88 5.28 -11.38
C ALA A 118 -7.88 5.46 -12.53
N VAL A 119 -7.16 6.58 -12.49
CA VAL A 119 -6.00 6.81 -13.36
C VAL A 119 -4.82 5.98 -12.84
N PRO A 120 -3.98 5.38 -13.70
CA PRO A 120 -2.79 4.67 -13.28
C PRO A 120 -1.89 5.52 -12.36
N VAL A 121 -1.37 4.91 -11.31
CA VAL A 121 -0.48 5.59 -10.37
C VAL A 121 0.82 5.98 -11.07
N ARG A 122 1.20 7.26 -10.94
CA ARG A 122 2.48 7.77 -11.39
C ARG A 122 3.41 7.97 -10.19
N TYR A 123 4.32 7.03 -9.98
CA TYR A 123 5.32 7.07 -8.91
C TYR A 123 6.74 6.90 -9.48
N PRO A 124 7.29 7.92 -10.17
CA PRO A 124 8.59 7.84 -10.82
C PRO A 124 9.72 7.78 -9.79
N ALA A 125 10.88 7.26 -10.19
CA ALA A 125 12.08 7.31 -9.39
C ALA A 125 12.55 8.76 -9.16
N LYS A 126 13.25 8.99 -8.05
CA LYS A 126 13.86 10.30 -7.75
C LYS A 126 14.79 10.73 -8.89
N ASP A 127 14.65 11.96 -9.36
CA ASP A 127 15.56 12.58 -10.32
C ASP A 127 16.74 13.19 -9.54
N SER A 128 17.96 12.78 -9.83
CA SER A 128 19.15 13.33 -9.16
C SER A 128 19.36 14.83 -9.42
N ARG A 129 18.82 15.35 -10.53
CA ARG A 129 18.88 16.78 -10.87
C ARG A 129 18.00 17.64 -9.97
N SER A 130 17.11 17.01 -9.21
CA SER A 130 16.25 17.67 -8.22
C SER A 130 16.99 17.99 -6.92
N ASP A 131 18.30 17.73 -6.82
CA ASP A 131 19.06 17.97 -5.60
C ASP A 131 19.21 19.48 -5.33
N PRO A 132 18.73 20.00 -4.18
CA PRO A 132 18.87 21.41 -3.81
C PRO A 132 20.32 21.88 -3.73
N GLN A 133 21.29 20.98 -3.47
CA GLN A 133 22.70 21.34 -3.45
C GLN A 133 23.18 21.85 -4.81
N LEU A 134 22.53 21.44 -5.90
CA LEU A 134 22.82 21.93 -7.25
C LEU A 134 22.23 23.33 -7.53
N ARG A 135 21.46 23.90 -6.59
CA ARG A 135 20.71 25.17 -6.73
C ARG A 135 20.83 26.04 -5.48
N GLY A 136 22.03 26.11 -4.91
CA GLY A 136 22.32 26.99 -3.77
C GLY A 136 21.58 26.61 -2.48
N GLY A 137 21.19 25.35 -2.32
CA GLY A 137 20.47 24.85 -1.14
C GLY A 137 18.96 25.09 -1.15
N VAL A 138 18.39 25.57 -2.25
CA VAL A 138 16.97 25.90 -2.36
C VAL A 138 16.23 24.90 -3.26
N TRP A 139 15.08 24.42 -2.80
CA TRP A 139 14.18 23.62 -3.64
C TRP A 139 13.53 24.53 -4.70
N GLY A 140 13.69 24.19 -5.97
CA GLY A 140 13.10 24.93 -7.08
C GLY A 140 12.97 24.06 -8.34
N PRO A 141 12.33 24.56 -9.41
CA PRO A 141 12.24 23.83 -10.68
C PRO A 141 13.63 23.40 -11.19
N TRP A 142 13.73 22.16 -11.67
CA TRP A 142 14.98 21.59 -12.19
C TRP A 142 14.87 20.98 -13.57
N TYR A 143 13.68 20.96 -14.14
CA TYR A 143 13.40 20.39 -15.45
C TYR A 143 13.31 21.51 -16.48
N GLU A 144 14.30 21.60 -17.36
CA GLU A 144 14.30 22.51 -18.52
C GLU A 144 13.73 21.77 -19.74
N GLU A 145 12.71 22.34 -20.38
CA GLU A 145 12.11 21.82 -21.62
C GLU A 145 13.08 22.04 -22.79
N GLY A 146 14.03 21.12 -22.97
CA GLY A 146 14.98 21.18 -24.10
C GLY A 146 15.92 19.98 -24.21
N GLU A 147 16.15 19.23 -23.13
CA GLU A 147 17.12 18.12 -23.12
C GLU A 147 16.47 16.72 -23.20
N GLY A 148 15.13 16.66 -23.26
CA GLY A 148 14.36 15.41 -23.16
C GLY A 148 14.17 14.63 -24.47
N GLU A 149 14.31 15.26 -25.63
CA GLU A 149 14.11 14.58 -26.92
C GLU A 149 15.28 13.68 -27.31
N HIS A 150 16.51 14.04 -26.91
CA HIS A 150 17.71 13.28 -27.28
C HIS A 150 17.84 11.92 -26.57
N ARG A 151 17.04 11.67 -25.52
CA ARG A 151 17.01 10.36 -24.80
C ARG A 151 15.85 9.46 -25.21
N ARG A 152 14.81 9.98 -25.87
CA ARG A 152 13.68 9.17 -26.35
C ARG A 152 14.01 8.44 -27.65
N SER A 153 14.93 8.95 -28.47
CA SER A 153 15.32 8.35 -29.76
C SER A 153 16.20 7.10 -29.65
N ASN A 154 16.81 6.82 -28.49
CA ASN A 154 17.73 5.67 -28.31
C ASN A 154 17.06 4.40 -27.76
N LEU A 155 15.75 4.38 -27.57
CA LEU A 155 15.00 3.18 -27.17
C LEU A 155 14.38 2.51 -28.40
N LEU A 156 15.21 1.75 -29.13
CA LEU A 156 14.73 0.80 -30.14
C LEU A 156 13.81 -0.26 -29.49
N PRO A 157 12.70 -0.65 -30.12
CA PRO A 157 11.82 -1.71 -29.62
C PRO A 157 12.43 -3.07 -29.97
N GLY A 158 12.89 -3.80 -28.94
CA GLY A 158 13.25 -5.22 -29.10
C GLY A 158 14.63 -5.58 -28.58
N ARG A 159 14.78 -5.69 -27.25
CA ARG A 159 15.77 -6.60 -26.67
C ARG A 159 15.20 -7.19 -25.38
N LEU A 160 14.89 -8.49 -25.45
CA LEU A 160 14.59 -9.33 -24.30
C LEU A 160 15.63 -9.08 -23.20
N LEU A 161 15.21 -8.53 -22.07
CA LEU A 161 16.07 -8.45 -20.89
C LEU A 161 16.48 -9.87 -20.49
N ARG A 162 17.76 -10.18 -20.66
CA ARG A 162 18.40 -11.36 -20.07
C ARG A 162 18.14 -11.33 -18.56
N LYS A 163 17.46 -12.35 -18.05
CA LYS A 163 17.24 -12.54 -16.61
C LYS A 163 18.60 -12.68 -15.91
N GLN A 164 18.84 -11.83 -14.92
CA GLN A 164 19.95 -11.98 -13.97
C GLN A 164 19.77 -13.29 -13.19
N PRO A 165 20.82 -14.13 -13.02
CA PRO A 165 20.69 -15.39 -12.32
C PRO A 165 20.43 -15.18 -10.83
N THR A 166 19.56 -16.00 -10.26
CA THR A 166 19.21 -15.98 -8.84
C THR A 166 20.38 -16.44 -7.98
N LYS A 167 20.36 -16.05 -6.69
CA LYS A 167 21.46 -16.29 -5.73
C LYS A 167 21.84 -17.77 -5.56
N GLU A 168 20.92 -18.69 -5.85
CA GLU A 168 21.17 -20.14 -5.82
C GLU A 168 22.09 -20.62 -6.95
N ALA A 169 22.01 -20.01 -8.15
CA ALA A 169 22.85 -20.38 -9.29
C ALA A 169 24.31 -19.95 -9.10
N LYS A 170 24.54 -18.82 -8.41
CA LYS A 170 25.91 -18.36 -8.07
C LYS A 170 26.59 -19.28 -7.06
N LYS A 171 25.83 -19.85 -6.12
CA LYS A 171 26.36 -20.73 -5.06
C LYS A 171 26.78 -22.10 -5.60
N LYS A 172 26.06 -22.63 -6.61
CA LYS A 172 26.45 -23.89 -7.29
C LYS A 172 27.73 -23.72 -8.12
N HIS A 173 27.88 -22.61 -8.82
CA HIS A 173 29.07 -22.35 -9.64
C HIS A 173 30.34 -22.18 -8.80
N GLU A 174 30.24 -21.56 -7.62
CA GLU A 174 31.38 -21.42 -6.71
C GLU A 174 31.80 -22.75 -6.06
N PHE A 175 30.85 -23.68 -5.86
CA PHE A 175 31.16 -25.00 -5.31
C PHE A 175 31.88 -25.88 -6.33
N GLU A 176 31.49 -25.81 -7.61
CA GLU A 176 32.07 -26.61 -8.70
C GLU A 176 33.50 -26.18 -9.09
N LEU A 177 33.84 -24.90 -8.88
CA LEU A 177 35.19 -24.36 -9.08
C LEU A 177 36.18 -24.72 -7.95
N ARG A 178 35.68 -25.13 -6.77
CA ARG A 178 36.51 -25.51 -5.62
C ARG A 178 36.78 -27.02 -5.54
N SER A 179 36.21 -27.82 -6.44
CA SER A 179 36.36 -29.28 -6.47
C SER A 179 37.15 -29.79 -7.68
N ARG A 180 37.98 -28.94 -8.29
CA ARG A 180 38.99 -29.31 -9.29
C ARG A 180 40.38 -29.01 -8.78
#